data_AF-A0A0M8YFJ9-F1
#
_entry.id   AF-A0A0M8YFJ9-F1
#
_cell.length_a   1.000
_cell.length_b   1.000
_cell.length_c   1.000
_cell.angle_alpha   90.00
_cell.angle_beta   90.00
_cell.angle_gamma   90.00
#
_symmetry.space_group_name_H-M   'P 1'
#
loop_
_entity.id
_entity.type
_entity.pdbx_description
1 polymer ?
#
loop_
_entity_poly.entity_id
_entity_poly.type
_entity_poly.pdbx_seq_one_letter_code
_entity_poly.pdbx_strand_id
1 'polypeptide(L)'
;MIEALAQVVCTVIQVEAGAHGPSTVFQVRLPSGEATSLNALDVRVNAIGFSARQNLVYGVDHHGRLVALDRTGRVVGKPTRPVPVLRNATAGVVVGERLVVRAGPWLHSVDIDPRSPTFGHVVHEAWLWPAEGITVDDFDLNPADGLLYGVATHEHGHGVVVSIDPRTGRTRTVPGVGRLPGGSGYGAVTLAPDGALYATNNNRGGRSTLWRVALDGSGVVTEISSRKALHTIDSSGCLSTIPIPTTTTTPPTTTTTTPPTTTTTTTTTTPPTTTTTTTTTTAPPTTRTTTPIPTTTTTTTTPPPRTTTTIPRTTTTTTTTTTVRPAPAVPPNIPPPLRTTPPRNTPPPEPPPPPVPPPPPADIEVPDRRVVTLEPTNNTVRDQRRWGLVAIILILAAGALARQAASRRR
;
A
#
# COMPACT_ATOMS: atom_id res chain seq x y z
N MET A 1 28.27 -4.87 23.94
CA MET A 1 28.03 -4.24 22.63
C MET A 1 26.54 -4.25 22.38
N ILE A 2 25.88 -3.09 22.46
CA ILE A 2 24.50 -2.93 22.01
C ILE A 2 24.65 -2.55 20.53
N GLU A 3 24.57 -3.52 19.63
CA GLU A 3 24.35 -3.20 18.23
C GLU A 3 23.00 -2.50 18.17
N ALA A 4 23.03 -1.19 17.90
CA ALA A 4 21.83 -0.45 17.57
C ALA A 4 21.32 -1.01 16.24
N LEU A 5 20.43 -2.00 16.32
CA LEU A 5 19.68 -2.49 15.17
C LEU A 5 19.03 -1.27 14.54
N ALA A 6 19.50 -0.90 13.35
CA ALA A 6 18.89 0.16 12.56
C ALA A 6 17.42 -0.20 12.41
N GLN A 7 16.55 0.55 13.09
CA GLN A 7 15.11 0.28 13.05
C GLN A 7 14.68 0.39 11.60
N VAL A 8 14.12 -0.69 11.07
CA VAL A 8 13.62 -0.71 9.70
C VAL A 8 12.37 0.16 9.67
N VAL A 9 12.52 1.38 9.15
CA VAL A 9 11.42 2.35 9.07
C VAL A 9 10.62 2.08 7.81
N CYS A 10 9.31 1.91 7.98
CA CYS A 10 8.36 1.94 6.88
C CYS A 10 7.63 3.29 6.88
N THR A 11 7.51 3.90 5.71
CA THR A 11 6.64 5.07 5.52
C THR A 11 5.47 4.64 4.66
N VAL A 12 4.25 4.99 5.04
CA VAL A 12 3.03 4.72 4.26
C VAL A 12 2.32 6.02 3.92
N ILE A 13 1.52 6.00 2.85
CA ILE A 13 0.49 7.00 2.61
C ILE A 13 -0.80 6.47 3.19
N GLN A 14 -1.49 7.29 3.98
CA GLN A 14 -2.77 6.96 4.57
C GLN A 14 -3.79 8.02 4.15
N VAL A 15 -5.00 7.59 3.82
CA VAL A 15 -6.13 8.50 3.55
C VAL A 15 -7.14 8.40 4.68
N GLU A 16 -7.65 9.54 5.12
CA GLU A 16 -8.64 9.62 6.19
C GLU A 16 -9.83 10.45 5.73
N ALA A 17 -11.05 10.04 6.08
CA ALA A 17 -12.22 10.87 5.87
C ALA A 17 -13.22 10.78 7.02
N GLY A 18 -13.94 11.88 7.24
CA GLY A 18 -15.14 11.91 8.08
C GLY A 18 -16.30 11.13 7.46
N ALA A 19 -17.50 11.30 8.00
CA ALA A 19 -18.69 10.58 7.53
C ALA A 19 -19.00 10.86 6.04
N HIS A 20 -18.96 12.13 5.64
CA HIS A 20 -19.40 12.60 4.31
C HIS A 20 -18.41 13.57 3.64
N GLY A 21 -17.18 13.67 4.15
CA GLY A 21 -16.17 14.60 3.64
C GLY A 21 -15.24 13.99 2.61
N PRO A 22 -14.45 14.84 1.93
CA PRO A 22 -13.31 14.37 1.15
C PRO A 22 -12.23 13.76 2.05
N SER A 23 -11.25 13.11 1.41
CA SER A 23 -10.13 12.52 2.15
C SER A 23 -9.02 13.54 2.42
N THR A 24 -8.41 13.47 3.60
CA THR A 24 -7.11 14.09 3.91
C THR A 24 -6.04 13.01 3.79
N VAL A 25 -4.90 13.36 3.20
CA VAL A 25 -3.76 12.47 2.98
C VAL A 25 -2.70 12.72 4.03
N PHE A 26 -2.18 11.65 4.61
CA PHE A 26 -1.13 11.65 5.62
C PHE A 26 0.03 10.78 5.18
N GLN A 27 1.23 11.16 5.59
CA GLN A 27 2.38 10.28 5.66
C GLN A 27 2.45 9.70 7.07
N VAL A 28 2.53 8.38 7.21
CA VAL A 28 2.67 7.73 8.52
C VAL A 28 3.98 6.94 8.57
N ARG A 29 4.75 7.11 9.64
CA ARG A 29 6.00 6.38 9.89
C ARG A 29 5.78 5.25 10.87
N LEU A 30 6.24 4.05 10.52
CA LEU A 30 6.19 2.84 11.34
C LEU A 30 7.63 2.46 11.76
N PRO A 31 7.85 2.01 13.00
CA PRO A 31 6.86 1.62 14.00
C PRO A 31 6.29 2.76 14.86
N SER A 32 6.76 4.00 14.74
CA SER A 32 6.42 5.08 15.68
C SER A 32 4.95 5.50 15.66
N GLY A 33 4.24 5.28 14.55
CA GLY A 33 2.87 5.78 14.36
C GLY A 33 2.80 7.30 14.18
N GLU A 34 3.95 7.96 13.98
CA GLU A 34 4.03 9.40 13.71
C GLU A 34 3.34 9.70 12.37
N ALA A 35 2.41 10.67 12.38
CA ALA A 35 1.63 11.03 11.20
C ALA A 35 1.83 12.52 10.86
N THR A 36 2.10 12.80 9.59
CA THR A 36 2.23 14.15 9.04
C THR A 36 1.17 14.36 7.98
N SER A 37 0.34 15.40 8.12
CA SER A 37 -0.62 15.77 7.09
C SER A 37 0.13 16.28 5.85
N LEU A 38 -0.24 15.78 4.67
CA LEU A 38 0.36 16.17 3.41
C LEU A 38 -0.55 17.10 2.61
N ASN A 39 -1.81 16.68 2.42
CA ASN A 39 -2.74 17.38 1.54
C ASN A 39 -4.20 17.06 1.87
N ALA A 40 -5.13 17.91 1.45
CA ALA A 40 -6.57 17.60 1.41
C ALA A 40 -6.98 17.38 -0.06
N LEU A 41 -7.82 16.37 -0.30
CA LEU A 41 -8.37 16.08 -1.63
C LEU A 41 -9.73 16.76 -1.80
N ASP A 42 -10.17 16.94 -3.05
CA ASP A 42 -11.53 17.42 -3.36
C ASP A 42 -12.56 16.28 -3.40
N VAL A 43 -12.08 15.04 -3.33
CA VAL A 43 -12.90 13.83 -3.39
C VAL A 43 -12.53 12.88 -2.26
N ARG A 44 -13.46 12.02 -1.89
CA ARG A 44 -13.17 10.88 -1.02
C ARG A 44 -12.47 9.80 -1.84
N VAL A 45 -11.27 9.42 -1.40
CA VAL A 45 -10.47 8.31 -1.93
C VAL A 45 -10.29 7.27 -0.83
N ASN A 46 -10.33 5.99 -1.24
CA ASN A 46 -10.16 4.81 -0.41
C ASN A 46 -9.60 3.66 -1.26
N ALA A 47 -9.46 2.47 -0.69
CA ALA A 47 -8.89 1.29 -1.34
C ALA A 47 -7.53 1.58 -2.02
N ILE A 48 -6.55 2.08 -1.26
CA ILE A 48 -5.28 2.58 -1.78
C ILE A 48 -4.15 1.55 -1.71
N GLY A 49 -3.25 1.55 -2.69
CA GLY A 49 -2.05 0.69 -2.70
C GLY A 49 -0.87 1.35 -3.41
N PHE A 50 0.36 1.07 -2.94
CA PHE A 50 1.57 1.67 -3.49
C PHE A 50 2.21 0.83 -4.60
N SER A 51 2.36 1.40 -5.80
CA SER A 51 3.15 0.81 -6.89
C SER A 51 4.59 1.31 -6.83
N ALA A 52 5.51 0.44 -6.38
CA ALA A 52 6.93 0.77 -6.31
C ALA A 52 7.54 1.09 -7.68
N ARG A 53 7.09 0.41 -8.75
CA ARG A 53 7.60 0.60 -10.11
C ARG A 53 7.24 1.98 -10.66
N GLN A 54 6.01 2.42 -10.41
CA GLN A 54 5.52 3.71 -10.91
C GLN A 54 5.75 4.85 -9.92
N ASN A 55 6.11 4.50 -8.68
CA ASN A 55 6.29 5.43 -7.57
C ASN A 55 5.02 6.23 -7.24
N LEU A 56 3.86 5.59 -7.37
CA LEU A 56 2.54 6.19 -7.19
C LEU A 56 1.70 5.35 -6.22
N VAL A 57 0.79 6.00 -5.51
CA VAL A 57 -0.28 5.34 -4.76
C VAL A 57 -1.54 5.38 -5.60
N TYR A 58 -2.08 4.23 -5.94
CA TYR A 58 -3.35 4.12 -6.63
C TYR A 58 -4.47 3.93 -5.62
N GLY A 59 -5.65 4.47 -5.90
CA GLY A 59 -6.85 4.33 -5.08
C GLY A 59 -8.12 4.45 -5.90
N VAL A 60 -9.26 4.29 -5.24
CA VAL A 60 -10.58 4.41 -5.85
C VAL A 60 -11.35 5.52 -5.14
N ASP A 61 -11.94 6.43 -5.92
CA ASP A 61 -12.82 7.45 -5.35
C ASP A 61 -14.25 6.95 -5.14
N HIS A 62 -15.07 7.75 -4.44
CA HIS A 62 -16.47 7.39 -4.16
C HIS A 62 -17.36 7.17 -5.41
N HIS A 63 -16.94 7.61 -6.60
CA HIS A 63 -17.65 7.33 -7.86
C HIS A 63 -17.20 6.03 -8.53
N GLY A 64 -16.16 5.37 -8.01
CA GLY A 64 -15.55 4.19 -8.61
C GLY A 64 -14.53 4.53 -9.69
N ARG A 65 -13.91 5.72 -9.66
CA ARG A 65 -12.82 6.11 -10.57
C ARG A 65 -11.48 5.74 -9.95
N LEU A 66 -10.54 5.25 -10.76
CA LEU A 66 -9.16 5.07 -10.36
C LEU A 66 -8.49 6.45 -10.26
N VAL A 67 -7.82 6.70 -9.13
CA VAL A 67 -7.07 7.91 -8.82
C VAL A 67 -5.63 7.51 -8.52
N ALA A 68 -4.67 8.31 -8.97
CA ALA A 68 -3.26 8.15 -8.62
C ALA A 68 -2.80 9.34 -7.79
N LEU A 69 -2.05 9.08 -6.73
CA LEU A 69 -1.41 10.06 -5.86
C LEU A 69 0.11 9.91 -5.97
N ASP A 70 0.84 11.02 -5.96
CA ASP A 70 2.28 11.00 -5.71
C ASP A 70 2.60 10.82 -4.21
N ARG A 71 3.90 10.73 -3.88
CA ARG A 71 4.37 10.62 -2.49
C ARG A 71 4.04 11.82 -1.61
N THR A 72 3.70 12.97 -2.21
CA THR A 72 3.29 14.17 -1.47
C THR A 72 1.77 14.23 -1.28
N GLY A 73 1.05 13.16 -1.63
CA GLY A 73 -0.40 13.08 -1.50
C GLY A 73 -1.16 13.94 -2.49
N ARG A 74 -0.54 14.34 -3.60
CA ARG A 74 -1.20 15.10 -4.67
C ARG A 74 -1.74 14.17 -5.73
N VAL A 75 -2.94 14.44 -6.23
CA VAL A 75 -3.50 13.72 -7.38
C VAL A 75 -2.63 13.99 -8.60
N VAL A 76 -2.21 12.93 -9.28
CA VAL A 76 -1.47 13.00 -10.53
C VAL A 76 -2.28 12.42 -11.68
N GLY A 77 -2.22 13.09 -12.82
CA GLY A 77 -3.01 12.72 -14.00
C GLY A 77 -4.52 12.96 -13.81
N LYS A 78 -5.29 12.46 -14.78
CA LYS A 78 -6.76 12.56 -14.77
C LYS A 78 -7.34 11.25 -14.22
N PRO A 79 -8.26 11.29 -13.24
CA PRO A 79 -8.99 10.10 -12.82
C PRO A 79 -9.66 9.38 -14.01
N THR A 80 -9.75 8.06 -13.93
CA THR A 80 -10.35 7.26 -15.01
C THR A 80 -11.87 7.49 -15.10
N ARG A 81 -12.50 6.86 -16.10
CA ARG A 81 -13.97 6.81 -16.16
C ARG A 81 -14.50 5.98 -14.98
N PRO A 82 -15.68 6.34 -14.42
CA PRO A 82 -16.27 5.56 -13.34
C PRO A 82 -16.51 4.10 -13.72
N VAL A 83 -16.11 3.19 -12.82
CA VAL A 83 -16.39 1.75 -12.92
C VAL A 83 -17.38 1.39 -11.80
N PRO A 84 -18.66 1.11 -12.11
CA PRO A 84 -19.70 0.96 -11.09
C PRO A 84 -19.42 -0.12 -10.03
N VAL A 85 -18.77 -1.23 -10.40
CA VAL A 85 -18.43 -2.32 -9.47
C VAL A 85 -17.39 -1.91 -8.42
N LEU A 86 -16.63 -0.83 -8.66
CA LEU A 86 -15.64 -0.32 -7.73
C LEU A 86 -16.22 0.72 -6.75
N ARG A 87 -17.52 1.03 -6.86
CA ARG A 87 -18.17 1.92 -5.89
C ARG A 87 -18.15 1.28 -4.51
N ASN A 88 -17.87 2.09 -3.49
CA ASN A 88 -17.73 1.64 -2.10
C ASN A 88 -16.56 0.68 -1.86
N ALA A 89 -15.49 0.76 -2.67
CA ALA A 89 -14.27 0.02 -2.38
C ALA A 89 -13.72 0.40 -0.99
N THR A 90 -13.38 -0.60 -0.18
CA THR A 90 -12.97 -0.40 1.22
C THR A 90 -11.48 -0.63 1.47
N ALA A 91 -10.88 -1.56 0.73
CA ALA A 91 -9.50 -2.03 0.89
C ALA A 91 -8.78 -2.01 -0.45
N GLY A 92 -7.47 -1.75 -0.46
CA GLY A 92 -6.68 -1.77 -1.68
C GLY A 92 -5.23 -2.18 -1.45
N VAL A 93 -4.63 -2.81 -2.44
CA VAL A 93 -3.20 -3.13 -2.44
C VAL A 93 -2.71 -3.30 -3.87
N VAL A 94 -1.46 -2.95 -4.15
CA VAL A 94 -0.87 -3.19 -5.47
C VAL A 94 -0.14 -4.54 -5.48
N VAL A 95 -0.51 -5.40 -6.43
CA VAL A 95 0.13 -6.69 -6.72
C VAL A 95 0.63 -6.68 -8.17
N GLY A 96 1.92 -6.43 -8.35
CA GLY A 96 2.50 -6.19 -9.67
C GLY A 96 1.95 -4.91 -10.31
N GLU A 97 1.39 -5.00 -11.52
CA GLU A 97 0.72 -3.88 -12.21
C GLU A 97 -0.81 -3.88 -12.03
N ARG A 98 -1.29 -4.40 -10.91
CA ARG A 98 -2.72 -4.43 -10.60
C ARG A 98 -2.99 -3.85 -9.22
N LEU A 99 -3.97 -2.98 -9.11
CA LEU A 99 -4.58 -2.60 -7.84
C LEU A 99 -5.67 -3.63 -7.52
N VAL A 100 -5.44 -4.48 -6.53
CA VAL A 100 -6.44 -5.40 -6.00
C VAL A 100 -7.27 -4.65 -4.96
N VAL A 101 -8.57 -4.51 -5.21
CA VAL A 101 -9.49 -3.77 -4.34
C VAL A 101 -10.60 -4.67 -3.83
N ARG A 102 -11.00 -4.47 -2.57
CA ARG A 102 -12.22 -5.05 -2.04
C ARG A 102 -13.40 -4.11 -2.29
N ALA A 103 -14.45 -4.60 -2.94
CA ALA A 103 -15.75 -3.95 -2.99
C ALA A 103 -16.84 -4.94 -2.59
N GLY A 104 -17.40 -4.76 -1.38
CA GLY A 104 -18.36 -5.71 -0.81
C GLY A 104 -17.73 -7.10 -0.57
N PRO A 105 -18.30 -8.19 -1.11
CA PRO A 105 -17.75 -9.55 -0.97
C PRO A 105 -16.75 -9.93 -2.06
N TRP A 106 -16.38 -9.01 -2.96
CA TRP A 106 -15.51 -9.29 -4.10
C TRP A 106 -14.15 -8.63 -3.93
N LEU A 107 -13.12 -9.31 -4.43
CA LEU A 107 -11.85 -8.74 -4.84
C LEU A 107 -11.91 -8.46 -6.34
N HIS A 108 -11.59 -7.23 -6.74
CA HIS A 108 -11.40 -6.85 -8.14
C HIS A 108 -9.93 -6.49 -8.36
N SER A 109 -9.30 -7.02 -9.39
CA SER A 109 -7.97 -6.56 -9.81
C SER A 109 -8.14 -5.55 -10.94
N VAL A 110 -7.74 -4.32 -10.71
CA VAL A 110 -7.77 -3.22 -11.67
C VAL A 110 -6.40 -3.08 -12.30
N ASP A 111 -6.33 -3.06 -13.63
CA ASP A 111 -5.07 -2.82 -14.34
C ASP A 111 -4.60 -1.37 -14.15
N ILE A 112 -3.36 -1.21 -13.69
CA ILE A 112 -2.74 0.10 -13.44
C ILE A 112 -1.51 0.36 -14.33
N ASP A 113 -1.22 -0.49 -15.33
CA ASP A 113 -0.15 -0.21 -16.29
C ASP A 113 -0.61 0.89 -17.28
N PRO A 114 -0.01 2.10 -17.26
CA PRO A 114 -0.43 3.20 -18.12
C PRO A 114 -0.21 2.93 -19.61
N ARG A 115 0.54 1.89 -19.97
CA ARG A 115 0.76 1.45 -21.35
C ARG A 115 -0.25 0.40 -21.81
N SER A 116 -1.02 -0.15 -20.88
CA SER A 116 -1.99 -1.19 -21.19
C SER A 116 -3.26 -0.60 -21.80
N PRO A 117 -3.83 -1.22 -22.85
CA PRO A 117 -5.12 -0.81 -23.39
C PRO A 117 -6.28 -1.02 -22.40
N THR A 118 -6.05 -1.78 -21.32
CA THR A 118 -7.03 -2.02 -20.25
C THR A 118 -6.77 -1.18 -19.00
N PHE A 119 -5.92 -0.15 -19.05
CA PHE A 119 -5.67 0.73 -17.91
C PHE A 119 -6.97 1.26 -17.28
N GLY A 120 -7.15 1.02 -15.98
CA GLY A 120 -8.34 1.37 -15.21
C GLY A 120 -9.51 0.39 -15.31
N HIS A 121 -9.39 -0.70 -16.08
CA HIS A 121 -10.40 -1.74 -16.18
C HIS A 121 -10.18 -2.84 -15.13
N VAL A 122 -11.29 -3.44 -14.66
CA VAL A 122 -11.24 -4.68 -13.88
C VAL A 122 -10.87 -5.83 -14.82
N VAL A 123 -9.77 -6.51 -14.50
CA VAL A 123 -9.21 -7.61 -15.31
C VAL A 123 -9.28 -8.97 -14.62
N HIS A 124 -9.61 -9.00 -13.33
CA HIS A 124 -9.85 -10.24 -12.57
C HIS A 124 -10.81 -9.98 -11.42
N GLU A 125 -11.60 -11.00 -11.07
CA GLU A 125 -12.53 -10.96 -9.95
C GLU A 125 -12.43 -12.26 -9.13
N ALA A 126 -12.53 -12.14 -7.81
CA ALA A 126 -12.59 -13.28 -6.91
C ALA A 126 -13.57 -13.02 -5.77
N TRP A 127 -14.38 -14.02 -5.44
CA TRP A 127 -15.29 -13.94 -4.29
C TRP A 127 -14.53 -14.22 -3.00
N LEU A 128 -14.76 -13.47 -1.93
CA LEU A 128 -14.16 -13.71 -0.62
C LEU A 128 -14.86 -14.86 0.10
N TRP A 129 -14.10 -15.90 0.47
CA TRP A 129 -14.64 -17.06 1.19
C TRP A 129 -13.58 -17.69 2.12
N PRO A 130 -13.96 -18.26 3.29
CA PRO A 130 -15.30 -18.26 3.88
C PRO A 130 -15.74 -16.85 4.28
N ALA A 131 -16.94 -16.74 4.87
CA ALA A 131 -17.58 -15.46 5.19
C ALA A 131 -16.70 -14.50 6.02
N GLU A 132 -15.75 -15.01 6.82
CA GLU A 132 -14.70 -14.21 7.48
C GLU A 132 -14.01 -13.20 6.55
N GLY A 133 -13.72 -13.57 5.29
CA GLY A 133 -13.07 -12.66 4.34
C GLY A 133 -13.90 -11.40 4.06
N ILE A 134 -15.22 -11.51 4.16
CA ILE A 134 -16.16 -10.41 3.88
C ILE A 134 -16.10 -9.35 4.99
N THR A 135 -15.56 -9.64 6.18
CA THR A 135 -15.46 -8.68 7.29
C THR A 135 -14.09 -8.01 7.41
N VAL A 136 -13.20 -8.26 6.45
CA VAL A 136 -11.90 -7.60 6.33
C VAL A 136 -12.09 -6.22 5.71
N ASP A 137 -11.83 -5.16 6.47
CA ASP A 137 -12.02 -3.80 5.99
C ASP A 137 -10.85 -3.28 5.15
N ASP A 138 -9.62 -3.71 5.48
CA ASP A 138 -8.39 -3.43 4.72
C ASP A 138 -7.35 -4.57 4.81
N PHE A 139 -6.38 -4.59 3.87
CA PHE A 139 -5.31 -5.58 3.78
C PHE A 139 -4.05 -5.04 3.09
N ASP A 140 -2.91 -5.70 3.31
CA ASP A 140 -1.67 -5.43 2.57
C ASP A 140 -1.02 -6.73 2.07
N LEU A 141 -0.10 -6.64 1.11
CA LEU A 141 0.56 -7.78 0.48
C LEU A 141 1.76 -8.22 1.32
N ASN A 142 1.81 -9.51 1.65
CA ASN A 142 3.05 -10.12 2.10
C ASN A 142 3.91 -10.55 0.90
N PRO A 143 5.04 -9.89 0.63
CA PRO A 143 5.87 -10.25 -0.52
C PRO A 143 6.53 -11.63 -0.38
N ALA A 144 6.60 -12.19 0.83
CA ALA A 144 7.26 -13.48 1.06
C ALA A 144 6.43 -14.67 0.53
N ASP A 145 5.10 -14.60 0.59
CA ASP A 145 4.20 -15.69 0.16
C ASP A 145 3.17 -15.26 -0.90
N GLY A 146 3.07 -13.96 -1.20
CA GLY A 146 2.14 -13.41 -2.18
C GLY A 146 0.67 -13.38 -1.73
N LEU A 147 0.39 -13.59 -0.44
CA LEU A 147 -0.94 -13.49 0.13
C LEU A 147 -1.20 -12.08 0.67
N LEU A 148 -2.48 -11.71 0.74
CA LEU A 148 -2.90 -10.48 1.40
C LEU A 148 -3.14 -10.76 2.88
N TYR A 149 -2.75 -9.84 3.76
CA TYR A 149 -2.94 -9.93 5.20
C TYR A 149 -3.80 -8.77 5.68
N GLY A 150 -4.88 -9.09 6.39
CA GLY A 150 -5.83 -8.12 6.91
C GLY A 150 -6.38 -8.54 8.26
N VAL A 151 -7.32 -7.75 8.79
CA VAL A 151 -8.00 -8.07 10.05
C VAL A 151 -9.50 -8.23 9.80
N ALA A 152 -9.99 -9.45 9.99
CA ALA A 152 -11.42 -9.73 10.02
C ALA A 152 -12.01 -9.23 11.34
N THR A 153 -13.16 -8.55 11.26
CA THR A 153 -13.89 -8.07 12.44
C THR A 153 -15.20 -8.81 12.64
N HIS A 154 -15.61 -8.95 13.90
CA HIS A 154 -16.89 -9.56 14.28
C HIS A 154 -17.68 -8.56 15.12
N GLU A 155 -19.00 -8.53 14.95
CA GLU A 155 -19.89 -7.62 15.69
C GLU A 155 -19.70 -7.73 17.22
N HIS A 156 -19.47 -8.95 17.69
CA HIS A 156 -19.25 -9.28 19.09
C HIS A 156 -18.02 -10.16 19.23
N GLY A 157 -16.83 -9.59 19.02
CA GLY A 157 -15.60 -10.36 19.14
C GLY A 157 -14.34 -9.55 18.99
N HIS A 158 -13.23 -10.29 19.06
CA HIS A 158 -11.90 -9.78 18.79
C HIS A 158 -11.68 -9.64 17.28
N GLY A 159 -10.80 -8.73 16.88
CA GLY A 159 -10.24 -8.75 15.54
C GLY A 159 -9.34 -9.98 15.38
N VAL A 160 -9.43 -10.63 14.22
CA VAL A 160 -8.65 -11.82 13.88
C VAL A 160 -7.83 -11.53 12.64
N VAL A 161 -6.51 -11.77 12.71
CA VAL A 161 -5.65 -11.64 11.54
C VAL A 161 -5.93 -12.81 10.59
N VAL A 162 -6.15 -12.46 9.33
CA VAL A 162 -6.41 -13.42 8.25
C VAL A 162 -5.47 -13.18 7.08
N SER A 163 -5.17 -14.25 6.36
CA SER A 163 -4.55 -14.23 5.05
C SER A 163 -5.63 -14.44 3.98
N ILE A 164 -5.45 -13.84 2.80
CA ILE A 164 -6.35 -13.94 1.65
C ILE A 164 -5.52 -14.22 0.40
N ASP A 165 -5.89 -15.26 -0.35
CA ASP A 165 -5.34 -15.47 -1.68
C ASP A 165 -5.97 -14.48 -2.67
N PRO A 166 -5.21 -13.54 -3.26
CA PRO A 166 -5.76 -12.51 -4.14
C PRO A 166 -6.36 -13.08 -5.44
N ARG A 167 -6.00 -14.31 -5.82
CA ARG A 167 -6.51 -14.95 -7.05
C ARG A 167 -7.83 -15.67 -6.81
N THR A 168 -7.97 -16.33 -5.67
CA THR A 168 -9.13 -17.19 -5.37
C THR A 168 -10.09 -16.60 -4.34
N GLY A 169 -9.70 -15.51 -3.67
CA GLY A 169 -10.43 -14.90 -2.56
C GLY A 169 -10.49 -15.78 -1.31
N ARG A 170 -9.72 -16.88 -1.27
CA ARG A 170 -9.72 -17.80 -0.14
C ARG A 170 -9.06 -17.17 1.08
N THR A 171 -9.82 -17.04 2.15
CA THR A 171 -9.40 -16.49 3.44
C THR A 171 -9.05 -17.60 4.43
N ARG A 172 -8.01 -17.39 5.25
CA ARG A 172 -7.63 -18.29 6.36
C ARG A 172 -7.13 -17.49 7.55
N THR A 173 -7.53 -17.86 8.76
CA THR A 173 -6.94 -17.33 9.98
C THR A 173 -5.44 -17.62 10.02
N VAL A 174 -4.65 -16.62 10.44
CA VAL A 174 -3.21 -16.77 10.63
C VAL A 174 -2.97 -17.34 12.04
N PRO A 175 -2.37 -18.54 12.18
CA PRO A 175 -2.17 -19.16 13.49
C PRO A 175 -1.11 -18.42 14.31
N GLY A 176 -1.23 -18.49 15.64
CA GLY A 176 -0.23 -17.92 16.56
C GLY A 176 -0.21 -16.39 16.64
N VAL A 177 -1.12 -15.70 15.94
CA VAL A 177 -1.27 -14.25 16.04
C VAL A 177 -2.20 -13.89 17.21
N GLY A 178 -1.84 -12.86 17.96
CA GLY A 178 -2.62 -12.40 19.10
C GLY A 178 -3.99 -11.87 18.71
N ARG A 179 -4.89 -11.80 19.68
CA ARG A 179 -6.24 -11.24 19.47
C ARG A 179 -6.19 -9.72 19.50
N LEU A 180 -6.66 -9.11 18.42
CA LEU A 180 -6.87 -7.67 18.36
C LEU A 180 -8.19 -7.30 19.09
N PRO A 181 -8.30 -6.12 19.70
CA PRO A 181 -9.57 -5.68 20.26
C PRO A 181 -10.69 -5.62 19.20
N GLY A 182 -11.95 -5.80 19.62
CA GLY A 182 -13.09 -5.52 18.75
C GLY A 182 -13.23 -4.04 18.40
N GLY A 183 -14.05 -3.71 17.41
CA GLY A 183 -14.37 -2.33 17.04
C GLY A 183 -15.19 -2.22 15.76
N SER A 184 -15.25 -1.03 15.17
CA SER A 184 -16.04 -0.78 13.96
C SER A 184 -15.41 -1.28 12.65
N GLY A 185 -14.18 -1.81 12.70
CA GLY A 185 -13.39 -2.10 11.51
C GLY A 185 -11.92 -1.78 11.69
N TYR A 186 -11.04 -2.51 11.01
CA TYR A 186 -9.63 -2.19 10.86
C TYR A 186 -9.40 -1.64 9.46
N GLY A 187 -9.59 -0.33 9.30
CA GLY A 187 -9.65 0.30 7.98
C GLY A 187 -8.29 0.57 7.35
N ALA A 188 -7.19 0.58 8.11
CA ALA A 188 -5.85 0.74 7.56
C ALA A 188 -4.96 -0.40 8.02
N VAL A 189 -4.38 -1.12 7.07
CA VAL A 189 -3.47 -2.25 7.30
C VAL A 189 -2.21 -2.09 6.47
N THR A 190 -1.05 -2.36 7.07
CA THR A 190 0.24 -2.35 6.37
C THR A 190 1.13 -3.45 6.93
N LEU A 191 1.76 -4.22 6.05
CA LEU A 191 2.84 -5.12 6.42
C LEU A 191 4.17 -4.38 6.30
N ALA A 192 4.85 -4.16 7.43
CA ALA A 192 6.13 -3.48 7.42
C ALA A 192 7.30 -4.47 7.26
N PRO A 193 8.50 -4.00 6.86
CA PRO A 193 9.63 -4.89 6.62
C PRO A 193 10.21 -5.53 7.90
N ASP A 194 9.76 -5.11 9.09
CA ASP A 194 10.05 -5.80 10.35
C ASP A 194 9.21 -7.08 10.54
N GLY A 195 8.38 -7.44 9.54
CA GLY A 195 7.54 -8.63 9.52
C GLY A 195 6.27 -8.51 10.36
N ALA A 196 5.97 -7.33 10.91
CA ALA A 196 4.76 -7.08 11.67
C ALA A 196 3.66 -6.46 10.81
N LEU A 197 2.41 -6.79 11.16
CA LEU A 197 1.22 -6.15 10.63
C LEU A 197 0.87 -4.94 11.49
N TYR A 198 0.72 -3.78 10.87
CA TYR A 198 0.27 -2.55 11.51
C TYR A 198 -1.18 -2.31 11.11
N ALA A 199 -2.09 -2.31 12.08
CA ALA A 199 -3.52 -2.28 11.82
C ALA A 199 -4.19 -1.19 12.67
N THR A 200 -4.90 -0.27 12.01
CA THR A 200 -5.63 0.81 12.68
C THR A 200 -7.10 0.47 12.78
N ASN A 201 -7.60 0.36 14.02
CA ASN A 201 -9.03 0.26 14.27
C ASN A 201 -9.67 1.64 14.06
N ASN A 202 -10.72 1.74 13.25
CA ASN A 202 -11.33 3.03 12.89
C ASN A 202 -12.01 3.69 14.10
N ASN A 203 -12.71 2.90 14.92
CA ASN A 203 -13.42 3.40 16.09
C ASN A 203 -13.62 2.29 17.13
N ARG A 204 -12.88 2.42 18.22
CA ARG A 204 -13.08 1.69 19.47
C ARG A 204 -13.21 2.69 20.61
N GLY A 205 -14.40 2.77 21.21
CA GLY A 205 -14.65 3.69 22.32
C GLY A 205 -14.42 5.16 21.96
N GLY A 206 -14.72 5.56 20.72
CA GLY A 206 -14.53 6.94 20.25
C GLY A 206 -13.10 7.26 19.79
N ARG A 207 -12.24 6.24 19.66
CA ARG A 207 -10.83 6.41 19.29
C ARG A 207 -10.44 5.55 18.09
N SER A 208 -9.61 6.09 17.21
CA SER A 208 -8.86 5.30 16.22
C SER A 208 -7.54 4.87 16.85
N THR A 209 -7.22 3.58 16.82
CA THR A 209 -6.02 3.06 17.50
C THR A 209 -5.20 2.21 16.55
N LEU A 210 -3.92 2.56 16.40
CA LEU A 210 -2.92 1.82 15.65
C LEU A 210 -2.30 0.73 16.54
N TRP A 211 -2.32 -0.50 16.03
CA TRP A 211 -1.74 -1.67 16.68
C TRP A 211 -0.60 -2.22 15.83
N ARG A 212 0.47 -2.66 16.48
CA ARG A 212 1.49 -3.54 15.90
C ARG A 212 1.18 -4.97 16.28
N VAL A 213 1.18 -5.87 15.31
CA VAL A 213 0.85 -7.28 15.48
C VAL A 213 2.00 -8.12 14.96
N ALA A 214 2.61 -8.90 15.85
CA ALA A 214 3.67 -9.83 15.46
C ALA A 214 3.07 -11.02 14.70
N LEU A 215 3.65 -11.36 13.54
CA LEU A 215 3.25 -12.51 12.72
C LEU A 215 4.18 -13.73 12.90
N ASP A 216 5.10 -13.66 13.87
CA ASP A 216 6.09 -14.70 14.19
C ASP A 216 5.54 -15.84 15.07
N GLY A 217 4.24 -15.83 15.37
CA GLY A 217 3.59 -16.81 16.24
C GLY A 217 3.70 -16.51 17.74
N SER A 218 4.34 -15.40 18.14
CA SER A 218 4.48 -15.00 19.55
C SER A 218 3.17 -14.54 20.20
N GLY A 219 2.16 -14.24 19.40
CA GLY A 219 0.89 -13.69 19.87
C GLY A 219 0.96 -12.23 20.34
N VAL A 220 2.09 -11.55 20.15
CA VAL A 220 2.28 -10.18 20.66
C VAL A 220 1.49 -9.16 19.84
N VAL A 221 0.67 -8.38 20.53
CA VAL A 221 -0.08 -7.24 20.00
C VAL A 221 0.19 -6.02 20.88
N THR A 222 0.62 -4.91 20.29
CA THR A 222 1.02 -3.71 21.01
C THR A 222 0.30 -2.50 20.47
N GLU A 223 -0.31 -1.71 21.36
CA GLU A 223 -0.85 -0.39 20.98
C GLU A 223 0.31 0.55 20.71
N ILE A 224 0.32 1.20 19.55
CA ILE A 224 1.36 2.16 19.16
C ILE A 224 0.88 3.58 19.41
N SER A 225 -0.31 3.91 18.92
CA SER A 225 -0.87 5.25 19.04
C SER A 225 -2.39 5.22 18.99
N SER A 226 -3.01 6.25 19.55
CA SER A 226 -4.47 6.38 19.54
C SER A 226 -4.89 7.84 19.40
N ARG A 227 -5.82 8.11 18.47
CA ARG A 227 -6.34 9.45 18.13
C ARG A 227 -7.87 9.46 18.14
N LYS A 228 -8.46 10.64 17.89
CA LYS A 228 -9.91 10.77 17.72
C LYS A 228 -10.41 9.81 16.64
N ALA A 229 -11.56 9.18 16.87
CA ALA A 229 -12.16 8.27 15.88
C ALA A 229 -12.34 8.94 14.51
N LEU A 230 -12.11 8.14 13.49
CA LEU A 230 -12.28 8.46 12.08
C LEU A 230 -13.29 7.49 11.49
N HIS A 231 -14.05 7.94 10.49
CA HIS A 231 -15.07 7.09 9.89
C HIS A 231 -14.44 6.13 8.88
N THR A 232 -13.56 6.64 8.03
CA THR A 232 -12.75 5.80 7.13
C THR A 232 -11.30 6.21 7.25
N ILE A 233 -10.46 5.20 7.38
CA ILE A 233 -9.01 5.25 7.30
C ILE A 233 -8.67 4.14 6.32
N ASP A 234 -7.62 4.33 5.53
CA ASP A 234 -7.07 3.34 4.62
C ASP A 234 -5.60 3.65 4.35
N SER A 235 -4.78 2.63 4.13
CA SER A 235 -3.33 2.77 4.06
C SER A 235 -2.74 2.05 2.87
N SER A 236 -1.75 2.67 2.24
CA SER A 236 -0.93 1.97 1.27
C SER A 236 0.01 0.98 1.98
N GLY A 237 0.55 0.04 1.21
CA GLY A 237 1.77 -0.67 1.61
C GLY A 237 2.97 0.27 1.79
N CYS A 238 4.07 -0.28 2.30
CA CYS A 238 5.29 0.49 2.55
C CYS A 238 5.86 1.13 1.28
N LEU A 239 6.10 2.44 1.36
CA LEU A 239 6.82 3.17 0.33
C LEU A 239 8.27 2.69 0.36
N SER A 240 8.70 2.07 -0.73
CA SER A 240 10.12 1.75 -0.90
C SER A 240 10.93 3.03 -0.74
N THR A 241 12.05 2.98 -0.02
CA THR A 241 13.02 4.07 -0.07
C THR A 241 13.40 4.25 -1.53
N ILE A 242 13.26 5.46 -2.06
CA ILE A 242 13.88 5.76 -3.35
C ILE A 242 15.36 5.52 -3.09
N PRO A 243 16.03 4.63 -3.85
CA PRO A 243 17.47 4.52 -3.74
C PRO A 243 17.99 5.93 -3.95
N ILE A 244 18.54 6.55 -2.91
CA ILE A 244 19.23 7.80 -3.07
C ILE A 244 20.31 7.44 -4.08
N PRO A 245 20.35 8.06 -5.28
CA PRO A 245 21.39 7.76 -6.24
C PRO A 245 22.67 7.92 -5.46
N THR A 246 23.42 6.83 -5.30
CA THR A 246 24.68 6.87 -4.59
C THR A 246 25.47 7.90 -5.38
N THR A 247 25.60 9.10 -4.81
CA THR A 247 26.55 10.07 -5.29
C THR A 247 27.84 9.30 -5.20
N THR A 248 28.27 8.76 -6.34
CA THR A 248 29.56 8.15 -6.46
C THR A 248 30.43 9.35 -6.26
N THR A 249 30.85 9.57 -5.01
CA THR A 249 31.93 10.47 -4.68
C THR A 249 33.08 9.82 -5.42
N THR A 250 33.27 10.22 -6.68
CA THR A 250 34.48 9.93 -7.41
C THR A 250 35.57 10.33 -6.41
N PRO A 251 36.44 9.39 -5.99
CA PRO A 251 37.55 9.73 -5.11
C PRO A 251 38.15 11.00 -5.68
N PRO A 252 38.36 12.06 -4.88
CA PRO A 252 38.82 13.33 -5.41
C PRO A 252 40.01 13.03 -6.30
N THR A 253 39.83 13.19 -7.62
CA THR A 253 40.93 12.99 -8.55
C THR A 253 41.97 13.98 -8.10
N THR A 254 43.09 13.51 -7.57
CA THR A 254 44.25 14.33 -7.30
C THR A 254 44.71 14.86 -8.63
N THR A 255 44.21 16.02 -9.02
CA THR A 255 44.67 16.76 -10.17
C THR A 255 46.11 17.15 -9.85
N THR A 256 47.08 16.34 -10.29
CA THR A 256 48.46 16.77 -10.39
C THR A 256 48.46 17.91 -11.40
N THR A 257 48.62 19.13 -10.91
CA THR A 257 48.72 20.35 -11.71
C THR A 257 49.99 20.26 -12.55
N THR A 258 49.87 19.77 -13.78
CA THR A 258 50.92 19.94 -14.78
C THR A 258 50.95 21.42 -15.17
N PRO A 259 52.12 22.08 -15.19
CA PRO A 259 52.23 23.50 -15.55
C PRO A 259 51.59 23.79 -16.92
N PRO A 260 50.92 24.95 -17.07
CA PRO A 260 50.13 25.28 -18.25
C PRO A 260 51.03 25.28 -19.49
N THR A 261 50.75 24.38 -20.43
CA THR A 261 51.37 24.43 -21.76
C THR A 261 50.56 25.38 -22.62
N THR A 262 51.18 26.51 -22.97
CA THR A 262 50.64 27.55 -23.86
C THR A 262 50.31 26.94 -25.21
N THR A 263 49.03 26.68 -25.47
CA THR A 263 48.56 26.22 -26.79
C THR A 263 47.92 27.40 -27.50
N THR A 264 48.57 27.86 -28.56
CA THR A 264 48.10 28.94 -29.44
C THR A 264 46.89 28.46 -30.24
N THR A 265 45.69 28.92 -29.88
CA THR A 265 44.46 28.62 -30.62
C THR A 265 44.42 29.45 -31.90
N THR A 266 44.53 28.80 -33.06
CA THR A 266 44.29 29.43 -34.37
C THR A 266 42.79 29.43 -34.65
N THR A 267 42.17 30.60 -34.61
CA THR A 267 40.75 30.81 -34.92
C THR A 267 40.50 30.60 -36.41
N THR A 268 39.89 29.48 -36.79
CA THR A 268 39.37 29.28 -38.16
C THR A 268 37.88 29.62 -38.17
N THR A 269 37.58 30.80 -38.68
CA THR A 269 36.21 31.29 -38.93
C THR A 269 35.58 30.50 -40.07
N THR A 270 34.52 29.76 -39.77
CA THR A 270 33.68 29.11 -40.78
C THR A 270 32.54 30.06 -41.16
N PRO A 271 32.28 30.34 -42.45
CA PRO A 271 31.25 31.28 -42.88
C PRO A 271 29.82 30.77 -42.59
N PRO A 272 28.86 31.69 -42.38
CA PRO A 272 27.49 31.35 -41.99
C PRO A 272 26.71 30.73 -43.17
N THR A 273 26.29 29.47 -43.01
CA THR A 273 25.38 28.81 -43.96
C THR A 273 23.97 29.36 -43.77
N THR A 274 23.46 29.99 -44.82
CA THR A 274 22.10 30.55 -44.90
C THR A 274 21.12 29.41 -45.21
N THR A 275 20.25 29.06 -44.25
CA THR A 275 19.18 28.07 -44.47
C THR A 275 17.96 28.77 -45.03
N THR A 276 17.65 28.53 -46.31
CA THR A 276 16.44 29.01 -46.98
C THR A 276 15.25 28.12 -46.63
N THR A 277 14.22 28.70 -46.01
CA THR A 277 12.95 28.02 -45.72
C THR A 277 12.06 28.05 -46.96
N THR A 278 11.84 26.91 -47.60
CA THR A 278 10.86 26.77 -48.70
C THR A 278 9.52 26.30 -48.13
N THR A 279 8.56 27.23 -48.05
CA THR A 279 7.17 26.93 -47.71
C THR A 279 6.48 26.29 -48.91
N THR A 280 6.21 24.99 -48.84
CA THR A 280 5.42 24.29 -49.88
C THR A 280 4.00 24.07 -49.35
N THR A 281 3.08 24.94 -49.76
CA THR A 281 1.64 24.81 -49.51
C THR A 281 1.09 23.71 -50.41
N THR A 282 0.83 22.53 -49.83
CA THR A 282 0.18 21.42 -50.55
C THR A 282 -1.29 21.37 -50.16
N ALA A 283 -2.18 21.42 -51.15
CA ALA A 283 -3.62 21.33 -50.98
C ALA A 283 -4.04 19.94 -50.43
N PRO A 284 -5.09 19.87 -49.59
CA PRO A 284 -5.56 18.60 -49.05
C PRO A 284 -6.20 17.72 -50.14
N PRO A 285 -5.81 16.44 -50.26
CA PRO A 285 -6.46 15.51 -51.17
C PRO A 285 -7.82 15.07 -50.63
N THR A 286 -8.83 15.08 -51.50
CA THR A 286 -10.16 14.52 -51.26
C THR A 286 -10.11 12.99 -51.33
N THR A 287 -10.09 12.33 -50.19
CA THR A 287 -10.20 10.87 -50.11
C THR A 287 -11.67 10.43 -50.17
N ARG A 288 -12.03 9.75 -51.27
CA ARG A 288 -13.28 8.97 -51.37
C ARG A 288 -13.18 7.74 -50.48
N THR A 289 -14.04 7.67 -49.47
CA THR A 289 -14.30 6.46 -48.70
C THR A 289 -15.05 5.45 -49.58
N THR A 290 -14.37 4.37 -49.97
CA THR A 290 -15.03 3.15 -50.45
C THR A 290 -15.05 2.16 -49.30
N THR A 291 -16.24 1.80 -48.86
CA THR A 291 -16.50 0.82 -47.80
C THR A 291 -16.25 -0.58 -48.36
N PRO A 292 -15.26 -1.36 -47.89
CA PRO A 292 -15.14 -2.76 -48.26
C PRO A 292 -16.19 -3.58 -47.52
N ILE A 293 -16.92 -4.40 -48.27
CA ILE A 293 -17.85 -5.41 -47.77
C ILE A 293 -17.04 -6.49 -47.04
N PRO A 294 -17.37 -6.85 -45.79
CA PRO A 294 -16.64 -7.88 -45.06
C PRO A 294 -16.87 -9.25 -45.72
N THR A 295 -15.79 -9.87 -46.19
CA THR A 295 -15.80 -11.26 -46.66
C THR A 295 -15.60 -12.17 -45.46
N THR A 296 -16.59 -13.01 -45.18
CA THR A 296 -16.58 -13.99 -44.10
C THR A 296 -15.71 -15.18 -44.50
N THR A 297 -14.47 -15.22 -44.01
CA THR A 297 -13.61 -16.41 -44.14
C THR A 297 -13.84 -17.31 -42.94
N THR A 298 -14.53 -18.45 -43.16
CA THR A 298 -14.71 -19.50 -42.16
C THR A 298 -13.46 -20.37 -42.12
N THR A 299 -12.59 -20.15 -41.13
CA THR A 299 -11.45 -21.03 -40.88
C THR A 299 -11.89 -22.17 -39.97
N THR A 300 -12.07 -23.37 -40.53
CA THR A 300 -12.28 -24.61 -39.78
C THR A 300 -10.95 -25.04 -39.17
N THR A 301 -10.76 -24.76 -37.87
CA THR A 301 -9.60 -25.23 -37.11
C THR A 301 -9.80 -26.70 -36.71
N THR A 302 -9.05 -27.59 -37.35
CA THR A 302 -8.90 -28.99 -36.94
C THR A 302 -8.19 -29.04 -35.58
N PRO A 303 -8.70 -29.75 -34.56
CA PRO A 303 -8.02 -29.86 -33.27
C PRO A 303 -6.70 -30.63 -33.44
N PRO A 304 -5.60 -30.18 -32.81
CA PRO A 304 -4.32 -30.87 -32.90
C PRO A 304 -4.38 -32.24 -32.21
N PRO A 305 -3.60 -33.22 -32.70
CA PRO A 305 -3.58 -34.56 -32.14
C PRO A 305 -3.09 -34.55 -30.69
N ARG A 306 -3.79 -35.32 -29.85
CA ARG A 306 -3.52 -35.46 -28.42
C ARG A 306 -2.22 -36.23 -28.20
N THR A 307 -1.13 -35.53 -27.93
CA THR A 307 0.14 -36.16 -27.53
C THR A 307 0.00 -36.75 -26.13
N THR A 308 0.06 -38.07 -26.05
CA THR A 308 0.07 -38.81 -24.77
C THR A 308 1.51 -38.81 -24.27
N THR A 309 1.84 -37.86 -23.39
CA THR A 309 3.16 -37.83 -22.74
C THR A 309 3.18 -38.83 -21.59
N THR A 310 3.78 -40.00 -21.83
CA THR A 310 4.12 -40.97 -20.78
C THR A 310 5.26 -40.40 -19.94
N ILE A 311 5.00 -40.05 -18.68
CA ILE A 311 6.02 -39.56 -17.75
C ILE A 311 6.89 -40.75 -17.32
N PRO A 312 8.22 -40.75 -17.56
CA PRO A 312 9.09 -41.78 -17.04
C PRO A 312 9.18 -41.69 -15.51
N ARG A 313 8.97 -42.83 -14.86
CA ARG A 313 9.07 -43.01 -13.41
C ARG A 313 10.54 -42.88 -12.99
N THR A 314 10.93 -41.69 -12.51
CA THR A 314 12.24 -41.46 -11.92
C THR A 314 12.30 -42.14 -10.55
N THR A 315 13.12 -43.18 -10.43
CA THR A 315 13.39 -43.85 -9.16
C THR A 315 14.54 -43.08 -8.50
N THR A 316 14.23 -42.29 -7.47
CA THR A 316 15.24 -41.53 -6.72
C THR A 316 15.91 -42.45 -5.71
N THR A 317 17.11 -42.92 -6.02
CA THR A 317 17.99 -43.62 -5.07
C THR A 317 18.70 -42.58 -4.20
N THR A 318 18.27 -42.45 -2.94
CA THR A 318 18.90 -41.58 -1.94
C THR A 318 20.26 -42.16 -1.55
N THR A 319 21.34 -41.59 -2.07
CA THR A 319 22.72 -41.91 -1.64
C THR A 319 23.10 -40.97 -0.52
N THR A 320 23.12 -41.47 0.71
CA THR A 320 23.58 -40.74 1.90
C THR A 320 25.10 -40.59 1.83
N THR A 321 25.58 -39.43 1.40
CA THR A 321 27.01 -39.09 1.47
C THR A 321 27.28 -38.42 2.82
N THR A 322 27.95 -39.15 3.71
CA THR A 322 28.41 -38.64 5.00
C THR A 322 29.59 -37.70 4.78
N THR A 323 29.33 -36.40 4.72
CA THR A 323 30.38 -35.38 4.64
C THR A 323 31.02 -35.21 6.02
N VAL A 324 32.24 -35.72 6.17
CA VAL A 324 33.08 -35.49 7.36
C VAL A 324 33.43 -33.99 7.42
N ARG A 325 32.97 -33.32 8.47
CA ARG A 325 33.24 -31.90 8.76
C ARG A 325 34.74 -31.73 9.10
N PRO A 326 35.52 -30.94 8.36
CA PRO A 326 36.90 -30.65 8.75
C PRO A 326 36.93 -29.88 10.07
N ALA A 327 37.92 -30.23 10.90
CA ALA A 327 38.16 -29.61 12.19
C ALA A 327 38.42 -28.10 12.04
N PRO A 328 37.95 -27.25 12.97
CA PRO A 328 38.18 -25.81 12.92
C PRO A 328 39.68 -25.51 13.00
N ALA A 329 40.19 -24.73 12.04
CA ALA A 329 41.54 -24.20 12.10
C ALA A 329 41.69 -23.27 13.30
N VAL A 330 42.74 -23.49 14.09
CA VAL A 330 43.11 -22.67 15.24
C VAL A 330 43.50 -21.27 14.73
N PRO A 331 42.87 -20.19 15.22
CA PRO A 331 43.22 -18.84 14.80
C PRO A 331 44.64 -18.46 15.28
N PRO A 332 45.38 -17.65 14.49
CA PRO A 332 46.71 -17.20 14.86
C PRO A 332 46.67 -16.34 16.11
N ASN A 333 47.67 -16.55 16.97
CA ASN A 333 47.86 -15.84 18.24
C ASN A 333 48.26 -14.37 17.96
N ILE A 334 47.27 -13.48 17.92
CA ILE A 334 47.50 -12.03 17.75
C ILE A 334 47.89 -11.44 19.11
N PRO A 335 49.05 -10.76 19.23
CA PRO A 335 49.46 -10.13 20.48
C PRO A 335 48.46 -9.05 20.91
N PRO A 336 48.21 -8.90 22.22
CA PRO A 336 47.24 -7.95 22.74
C PRO A 336 47.63 -6.50 22.38
N PRO A 337 46.67 -5.64 22.01
CA PRO A 337 46.93 -4.24 21.73
C PRO A 337 47.50 -3.54 22.97
N LEU A 338 48.51 -2.69 22.76
CA LEU A 338 49.05 -1.83 23.81
C LEU A 338 47.93 -1.00 24.45
N ARG A 339 47.80 -1.10 25.78
CA ARG A 339 46.92 -0.24 26.57
C ARG A 339 47.41 1.20 26.49
N THR A 340 46.75 2.02 25.68
CA THR A 340 46.83 3.47 25.77
C THR A 340 46.09 3.92 27.04
N THR A 341 46.78 4.67 27.90
CA THR A 341 46.21 5.27 29.11
C THR A 341 45.05 6.20 28.75
N PRO A 342 43.90 6.11 29.44
CA PRO A 342 42.78 6.99 29.19
C PRO A 342 43.17 8.45 29.49
N PRO A 343 42.72 9.41 28.66
CA PRO A 343 42.92 10.82 28.94
C PRO A 343 42.26 11.19 30.27
N ARG A 344 42.95 12.02 31.04
CA ARG A 344 42.50 12.58 32.32
C ARG A 344 41.17 13.30 32.10
N ASN A 345 40.10 12.81 32.72
CA ASN A 345 38.78 13.45 32.72
C ASN A 345 38.86 14.88 33.26
N THR A 346 38.73 15.86 32.38
CA THR A 346 38.35 17.22 32.75
C THR A 346 36.84 17.23 33.06
N PRO A 347 36.40 17.87 34.16
CA PRO A 347 34.98 18.04 34.46
C PRO A 347 34.27 18.76 33.29
N PRO A 348 33.07 18.33 32.91
CA PRO A 348 32.25 19.07 31.96
C PRO A 348 32.03 20.50 32.46
N PRO A 349 32.07 21.53 31.59
CA PRO A 349 31.69 22.88 31.97
C PRO A 349 30.25 22.90 32.47
N GLU A 350 30.02 23.66 33.53
CA GLU A 350 28.71 23.84 34.16
C GLU A 350 27.70 24.37 33.13
N PRO A 351 26.48 23.80 33.05
CA PRO A 351 25.47 24.28 32.13
C PRO A 351 25.17 25.77 32.37
N PRO A 352 24.99 26.57 31.31
CA PRO A 352 24.57 27.95 31.47
C PRO A 352 23.23 28.01 32.22
N PRO A 353 23.02 29.04 33.06
CA PRO A 353 21.76 29.20 33.78
C PRO A 353 20.60 29.28 32.78
N PRO A 354 19.43 28.70 33.13
CA PRO A 354 18.27 28.73 32.26
C PRO A 354 17.87 30.18 31.95
N PRO A 355 17.45 30.48 30.71
CA PRO A 355 17.00 31.82 30.35
C PRO A 355 15.80 32.22 31.21
N VAL A 356 15.81 33.47 31.67
CA VAL A 356 14.70 34.07 32.42
C VAL A 356 13.43 33.97 31.57
N PRO A 357 12.31 33.45 32.12
CA PRO A 357 11.06 33.37 31.39
C PRO A 357 10.63 34.76 30.89
N PRO A 358 10.12 34.87 29.65
CA PRO A 358 9.56 36.13 29.18
C PRO A 358 8.40 36.57 30.08
N PRO A 359 8.19 37.88 30.25
CA PRO A 359 7.05 38.38 31.01
C PRO A 359 5.75 37.83 30.41
N PRO A 360 4.76 37.49 31.25
CA PRO A 360 3.48 36.98 30.77
C PRO A 360 2.86 37.99 29.78
N PRO A 361 2.29 37.52 28.66
CA PRO A 361 1.56 38.37 27.74
C PRO A 361 0.47 39.14 28.50
N ALA A 362 0.32 40.43 28.21
CA ALA A 362 -0.79 41.22 28.74
C ALA A 362 -2.11 40.50 28.46
N ASP A 363 -2.99 40.44 29.47
CA ASP A 363 -4.30 39.78 29.40
C ASP A 363 -5.08 40.25 28.17
N ILE A 364 -5.11 39.39 27.14
CA ILE A 364 -6.04 39.52 26.04
C ILE A 364 -7.35 38.95 26.55
N GLU A 365 -8.35 39.80 26.77
CA GLU A 365 -9.75 39.39 26.97
C GLU A 365 -10.19 38.55 25.76
N VAL A 366 -10.11 37.23 25.91
CA VAL A 366 -10.69 36.28 24.96
C VAL A 366 -12.18 36.20 25.29
N PRO A 367 -13.09 36.57 24.37
CA PRO A 367 -14.52 36.46 24.62
C PRO A 367 -14.89 35.00 24.90
N ASP A 368 -15.71 34.81 25.94
CA ASP A 368 -16.19 33.52 26.44
C ASP A 368 -16.58 32.58 25.30
N ARG A 369 -15.77 31.54 25.10
CA ARG A 369 -16.01 30.51 24.10
C ARG A 369 -17.16 29.64 24.58
N ARG A 370 -18.39 29.95 24.15
CA ARG A 370 -19.56 29.07 24.29
C ARG A 370 -19.18 27.66 23.86
N VAL A 371 -19.20 26.74 24.83
CA VAL A 371 -19.12 25.30 24.59
C VAL A 371 -20.39 24.91 23.84
N VAL A 372 -20.29 24.76 22.51
CA VAL A 372 -21.34 24.11 21.72
C VAL A 372 -21.24 22.62 22.03
N THR A 373 -22.18 22.13 22.84
CA THR A 373 -22.43 20.70 23.02
C THR A 373 -22.68 20.09 21.64
N LEU A 374 -21.71 19.32 21.14
CA LEU A 374 -21.87 18.57 19.90
C LEU A 374 -22.97 17.54 20.12
N GLU A 375 -24.03 17.61 19.30
CA GLU A 375 -25.08 16.60 19.29
C GLU A 375 -24.47 15.19 19.09
N PRO A 376 -25.06 14.15 19.72
CA PRO A 376 -24.58 12.78 19.62
C PRO A 376 -24.45 12.37 18.15
N THR A 377 -23.25 11.92 17.78
CA THR A 377 -22.93 11.56 16.40
C THR A 377 -23.79 10.38 15.95
N ASN A 378 -24.40 10.58 14.80
CA ASN A 378 -25.49 9.82 14.21
C ASN A 378 -25.17 8.31 14.02
N ASN A 379 -25.91 7.43 14.71
CA ASN A 379 -25.84 5.96 14.60
C ASN A 379 -26.38 5.39 13.27
N THR A 380 -26.89 6.24 12.37
CA THR A 380 -27.59 5.84 11.14
C THR A 380 -26.78 4.95 10.20
N VAL A 381 -25.45 5.09 10.11
CA VAL A 381 -24.65 4.24 9.20
C VAL A 381 -24.52 2.81 9.75
N ARG A 382 -24.41 2.65 11.07
CA ARG A 382 -24.48 1.33 11.73
C ARG A 382 -25.87 0.73 11.57
N ASP A 383 -26.91 1.53 11.75
CA ASP A 383 -28.28 1.05 11.59
C ASP A 383 -28.59 0.68 10.13
N GLN A 384 -28.13 1.44 9.13
CA GLN A 384 -28.28 1.07 7.72
C GLN A 384 -27.60 -0.26 7.37
N ARG A 385 -26.39 -0.52 7.90
CA ARG A 385 -25.72 -1.82 7.70
C ARG A 385 -26.47 -2.96 8.40
N ARG A 386 -27.03 -2.73 9.60
CA ARG A 386 -27.85 -3.71 10.33
C ARG A 386 -29.16 -4.02 9.59
N TRP A 387 -29.88 -3.00 9.14
CA TRP A 387 -31.13 -3.19 8.38
C TRP A 387 -30.91 -3.84 7.02
N GLY A 388 -29.78 -3.54 6.35
CA GLY A 388 -29.40 -4.19 5.09
C GLY A 388 -29.20 -5.71 5.24
N LEU A 389 -28.50 -6.15 6.29
CA LEU A 389 -28.30 -7.59 6.56
C LEU A 389 -29.61 -8.30 6.89
N VAL A 390 -30.47 -7.69 7.71
CA VAL A 390 -31.79 -8.23 8.08
C VAL A 390 -32.67 -8.43 6.83
N ALA A 391 -32.68 -7.45 5.92
CA ALA A 391 -33.43 -7.56 4.66
C ALA A 391 -32.96 -8.74 3.80
N ILE A 392 -31.65 -8.97 3.68
CA ILE A 392 -31.10 -10.11 2.92
C ILE A 392 -31.52 -11.44 3.56
N ILE A 393 -31.43 -11.57 4.89
CA ILE A 393 -31.83 -12.78 5.60
C ILE A 393 -33.33 -13.07 5.40
N LEU A 394 -34.18 -12.05 5.47
CA LEU A 394 -35.62 -12.19 5.24
C LEU A 394 -35.96 -12.65 3.81
N ILE A 395 -35.27 -12.12 2.80
CA ILE A 395 -35.45 -12.53 1.40
C ILE A 395 -35.07 -14.00 1.21
N LEU A 396 -33.93 -14.43 1.78
CA LEU A 396 -33.48 -15.82 1.70
C LEU A 396 -34.43 -16.78 2.43
N ALA A 397 -34.90 -16.41 3.63
CA ALA A 397 -35.86 -17.20 4.40
C ALA A 397 -37.21 -17.32 3.68
N ALA A 398 -37.72 -16.22 3.10
CA ALA A 398 -38.96 -16.23 2.32
C ALA A 398 -38.83 -17.15 1.08
N GLY A 399 -37.70 -17.11 0.38
CA GLY A 399 -37.41 -18.00 -0.75
C GLY A 399 -37.39 -19.48 -0.35
N ALA A 400 -36.80 -19.82 0.80
CA ALA A 400 -36.78 -21.19 1.32
C ALA A 400 -38.18 -21.70 1.69
N LEU A 401 -38.99 -20.88 2.36
CA LEU A 401 -40.37 -21.24 2.74
C LEU A 401 -41.28 -21.41 1.51
N ALA A 402 -41.16 -20.53 0.50
CA ALA A 402 -41.91 -20.65 -0.75
C ALA A 402 -41.60 -21.98 -1.47
N ARG A 403 -40.32 -22.38 -1.51
CA ARG A 403 -39.90 -23.65 -2.10
C ARG A 403 -40.45 -24.86 -1.34
N GLN A 404 -40.45 -24.81 -0.01
CA GLN A 404 -41.00 -25.88 0.84
C GLN A 404 -42.53 -26.00 0.71
N ALA A 405 -43.24 -24.87 0.56
CA ALA A 405 -44.67 -24.88 0.31
C ALA A 405 -45.01 -25.48 -1.08
N ALA A 406 -44.21 -25.16 -2.11
CA ALA A 406 -44.38 -25.70 -3.44
C ALA A 406 -44.12 -27.22 -3.50
N SER A 407 -43.15 -27.74 -2.73
CA SER A 407 -42.86 -29.17 -2.69
C SER A 407 -43.91 -30.01 -1.96
N ARG A 408 -44.74 -29.41 -1.09
CA ARG A 408 -45.85 -30.12 -0.42
C ARG A 408 -47.12 -30.23 -1.26
N ARG A 409 -47.21 -29.49 -2.37
CA ARG A 409 -48.37 -29.51 -3.28
C ARG A 409 -48.18 -30.44 -4.48
N ARG A 410 -46.99 -31.02 -4.62
CA ARG A 410 -46.72 -32.14 -5.53
C ARG A 410 -46.70 -33.41 -4.69
#